data_AF-A0A0L0NZS3-F1
#
_entry.id   AF-A0A0L0NZS3-F1
#
_cell.length_a   1.000
_cell.length_b   1.000
_cell.length_c   1.000
_cell.angle_alpha   90.00
_cell.angle_beta   90.00
_cell.angle_gamma   90.00
#
_symmetry.space_group_name_H-M   'P 1'
#
loop_
_entity.id
_entity.type
_entity.pdbx_description
1 polymer ?
#
loop_
_entity_poly.entity_id
_entity_poly.type
_entity_poly.pdbx_seq_one_letter_code
_entity_poly.pdbx_strand_id
1 'polypeptide(L)'
;MTVTMREEELDEDINNERPESYYRAIYSRSQKEEFAFAAVDASYIFEWSRTLFPDSAPWKVMDLSKYNETVEKERRKNRKRRPGKKKRANVIVCKEKRLLREKEEKKLRREQEAREKRKRFKKWTGGAPKGKEKTPQKPKYRTE
;
A
#
# COMPACT_ATOMS: atom_id res chain seq x y z
N MET A 1 -49.58 -12.50 -80.75
CA MET A 1 -48.69 -11.41 -80.28
C MET A 1 -48.31 -11.73 -78.85
N THR A 2 -47.07 -12.11 -78.61
CA THR A 2 -46.53 -12.36 -77.26
C THR A 2 -45.83 -11.10 -76.77
N VAL A 3 -46.40 -10.48 -75.73
CA VAL A 3 -45.82 -9.28 -75.10
C VAL A 3 -44.79 -9.75 -74.09
N THR A 4 -43.50 -9.52 -74.36
CA THR A 4 -42.43 -9.72 -73.39
C THR A 4 -42.27 -8.45 -72.56
N MET A 5 -42.59 -8.50 -71.28
CA MET A 5 -42.22 -7.46 -70.31
C MET A 5 -40.69 -7.50 -70.17
N ARG A 6 -39.96 -6.70 -70.97
CA ARG A 6 -38.61 -6.29 -70.57
C ARG A 6 -38.80 -5.04 -69.74
N GLU A 7 -38.93 -5.24 -68.44
CA GLU A 7 -38.61 -4.19 -67.49
C GLU A 7 -37.12 -3.93 -67.69
N GLU A 8 -36.78 -2.83 -68.38
CA GLU A 8 -35.46 -2.23 -68.26
C GLU A 8 -35.39 -1.72 -66.82
N GLU A 9 -35.05 -2.63 -65.90
CA GLU A 9 -34.53 -2.26 -64.59
C GLU A 9 -33.25 -1.48 -64.90
N LEU A 10 -33.38 -0.15 -64.94
CA LEU A 10 -32.28 0.75 -64.68
C LEU A 10 -31.74 0.30 -63.33
N ASP A 11 -30.69 -0.51 -63.35
CA ASP A 11 -29.86 -0.81 -62.20
C ASP A 11 -29.32 0.52 -61.70
N GLU A 12 -30.11 1.22 -60.88
CA GLU A 12 -29.64 2.37 -60.13
C GLU A 12 -28.52 1.84 -59.23
N ASP A 13 -27.28 2.25 -59.48
CA ASP A 13 -26.14 1.91 -58.63
C ASP A 13 -26.38 2.47 -57.21
N ILE A 14 -27.01 1.65 -56.35
CA ILE A 14 -27.26 2.01 -54.96
C ILE A 14 -25.92 1.92 -54.22
N ASN A 15 -25.28 3.07 -54.03
CA ASN A 15 -24.09 3.15 -53.19
C ASN A 15 -24.48 2.95 -51.72
N ASN A 16 -24.19 1.76 -51.18
CA ASN A 16 -24.44 1.38 -49.78
C ASN A 16 -23.30 1.79 -48.82
N GLU A 17 -22.33 2.57 -49.28
CA GLU A 17 -21.26 3.04 -48.42
C GLU A 17 -21.78 4.00 -47.34
N ARG A 18 -21.26 3.85 -46.12
CA ARG A 18 -21.62 4.74 -45.03
C ARG A 18 -20.98 6.11 -45.25
N PRO A 19 -21.73 7.21 -45.03
CA PRO A 19 -21.17 8.54 -45.17
C PRO A 19 -20.05 8.74 -44.14
N GLU A 20 -19.04 9.51 -44.51
CA GLU A 20 -17.86 9.74 -43.68
C GLU A 20 -18.19 10.40 -42.33
N SER A 21 -19.31 11.14 -42.27
CA SER A 21 -19.90 11.71 -41.06
C SER A 21 -20.29 10.67 -40.01
N TYR A 22 -20.47 9.40 -40.41
CA TYR A 22 -20.71 8.28 -39.49
C TYR A 22 -19.50 8.00 -38.59
N TYR A 23 -18.28 8.20 -39.12
CA TYR A 23 -17.04 7.87 -38.40
C TYR A 23 -16.39 9.09 -37.75
N ARG A 24 -16.61 10.30 -38.29
CA ARG A 24 -16.00 11.53 -37.77
C ARG A 24 -16.94 12.72 -37.91
N ALA A 25 -16.88 13.63 -36.95
CA ALA A 25 -17.59 14.90 -37.07
C ALA A 25 -16.89 15.78 -38.12
N ILE A 26 -17.61 16.11 -39.19
CA ILE A 26 -17.14 17.00 -40.25
C ILE A 26 -17.79 18.36 -40.02
N TYR A 27 -16.98 19.34 -39.65
CA TYR A 27 -17.45 20.70 -39.39
C TYR A 27 -17.20 21.61 -40.58
N SER A 28 -18.19 22.45 -40.88
CA SER A 28 -18.04 23.53 -41.86
C SER A 28 -16.99 24.55 -41.39
N ARG A 29 -16.54 25.41 -42.31
CA ARG A 29 -15.60 26.49 -41.97
C ARG A 29 -16.19 27.46 -40.95
N SER A 30 -17.48 27.80 -41.08
CA SER A 30 -18.18 28.65 -40.11
C SER A 30 -18.23 28.05 -38.72
N GLN A 31 -18.52 26.74 -38.59
CA GLN A 31 -18.54 26.06 -37.30
C GLN A 31 -17.16 26.04 -36.63
N LYS A 32 -16.09 25.88 -37.41
CA LYS A 32 -14.72 25.95 -36.90
C LYS A 32 -14.37 27.35 -36.40
N GLU A 33 -14.87 28.40 -37.06
CA GLU A 33 -14.71 29.79 -36.63
C GLU A 33 -15.49 30.06 -35.34
N GLU A 34 -16.71 29.52 -35.20
CA GLU A 34 -17.49 29.57 -33.95
C GLU A 34 -16.77 28.86 -32.80
N PHE A 35 -16.18 27.69 -33.04
CA PHE A 35 -15.39 26.99 -32.03
C PHE A 35 -14.13 27.75 -31.63
N ALA A 36 -13.45 28.39 -32.59
CA ALA A 36 -12.30 29.22 -32.30
C ALA A 36 -12.68 30.46 -31.49
N PHE A 37 -13.84 31.06 -31.76
CA PHE A 37 -14.37 32.19 -30.99
C PHE A 37 -14.76 31.79 -29.55
N ALA A 38 -15.36 30.60 -29.38
CA ALA A 38 -15.75 30.08 -28.08
C ALA A 38 -14.58 29.46 -27.29
N ALA A 39 -13.48 29.14 -27.95
CA ALA A 39 -12.30 28.57 -27.32
C ALA A 39 -11.68 29.59 -26.36
N VAL A 40 -11.30 29.10 -25.19
CA VAL A 40 -10.72 29.92 -24.13
C VAL A 40 -9.24 29.57 -24.01
N ASP A 41 -8.39 30.59 -24.06
CA ASP A 41 -6.95 30.42 -23.89
C ASP A 41 -6.56 30.14 -22.44
N ALA A 42 -5.41 29.48 -22.26
CA ALA A 42 -4.89 29.15 -20.94
C ALA A 42 -4.70 30.40 -20.05
N SER A 43 -4.32 31.54 -20.64
CA SER A 43 -4.20 32.83 -19.96
C SER A 43 -5.53 33.26 -19.32
N TYR A 44 -6.62 33.16 -20.08
CA TYR A 44 -7.95 33.53 -19.63
C TYR A 44 -8.43 32.65 -18.48
N ILE A 45 -8.11 31.34 -18.50
CA ILE A 45 -8.40 30.42 -17.39
C ILE A 45 -7.67 30.85 -16.12
N PHE A 46 -6.38 31.21 -16.22
CA PHE A 46 -5.61 31.65 -15.05
C PHE A 46 -6.12 32.98 -14.48
N GLU A 47 -6.51 33.93 -15.33
CA GLU A 47 -7.15 35.17 -14.87
C GLU A 47 -8.48 34.88 -14.16
N TRP A 48 -9.34 34.07 -14.76
CA TRP A 48 -10.63 33.71 -14.19
C TRP A 48 -10.52 32.93 -12.89
N SER A 49 -9.48 32.11 -12.72
CA SER A 49 -9.23 31.38 -11.49
C SER A 49 -8.88 32.30 -10.30
N ARG A 50 -8.40 33.51 -10.57
CA ARG A 50 -8.05 34.50 -9.55
C ARG A 50 -9.23 35.40 -9.19
N THR A 51 -10.21 35.52 -10.07
CA THR A 51 -11.46 36.21 -9.76
C THR A 51 -12.27 35.42 -8.74
N LEU A 52 -12.49 36.04 -7.57
CA LEU A 52 -13.37 35.53 -6.54
C LEU A 52 -14.81 35.80 -6.94
N PHE A 53 -15.53 34.77 -7.37
CA PHE A 53 -16.97 34.84 -7.53
C PHE A 53 -17.64 34.66 -6.16
N PRO A 54 -18.62 35.51 -5.80
CA PRO A 54 -19.42 35.28 -4.61
C PRO A 54 -20.20 33.97 -4.79
N ASP A 55 -19.81 32.94 -4.05
CA ASP A 55 -20.50 31.65 -4.04
C ASP A 55 -21.91 31.85 -3.48
N SER A 56 -22.92 31.46 -4.26
CA SER A 56 -24.34 31.55 -3.85
C SER A 56 -24.70 30.49 -2.81
N ALA A 57 -23.90 29.44 -2.68
CA ALA A 57 -24.12 28.35 -1.73
C ALA A 57 -22.81 27.97 -1.01
N PRO A 58 -22.25 28.88 -0.18
CA PRO A 58 -20.97 28.66 0.50
C PRO A 58 -20.96 27.48 1.48
N TRP A 59 -22.12 26.94 1.83
CA TRP A 59 -22.26 25.72 2.64
C TRP A 59 -22.06 24.43 1.85
N LYS A 60 -22.09 24.48 0.51
CA LYS A 60 -21.95 23.30 -0.36
C LYS A 60 -20.49 22.91 -0.54
N VAL A 61 -19.57 23.87 -0.47
CA VAL A 61 -18.13 23.65 -0.59
C VAL A 61 -17.49 23.75 0.79
N MET A 62 -16.88 22.66 1.25
CA MET A 62 -16.17 22.63 2.52
C MET A 62 -14.68 22.92 2.30
N ASP A 63 -14.14 23.89 3.03
CA ASP A 63 -12.70 24.10 3.12
C ASP A 63 -12.06 22.93 3.90
N LEU A 64 -11.47 22.01 3.15
CA LEU A 64 -10.82 20.81 3.71
C LEU A 64 -9.68 21.17 4.67
N SER A 65 -8.98 22.29 4.45
CA SER A 65 -7.87 22.69 5.31
C SER A 65 -8.40 23.09 6.69
N LYS A 66 -9.43 23.95 6.73
CA LYS A 66 -10.09 24.35 7.98
C LYS A 66 -10.74 23.16 8.69
N TYR A 67 -11.37 22.26 7.95
CA TYR A 67 -11.95 21.04 8.50
C TYR A 67 -10.90 20.11 9.10
N ASN A 68 -9.77 19.92 8.42
CA ASN A 68 -8.69 19.09 8.93
C ASN A 68 -8.06 19.70 10.19
N GLU A 69 -7.92 21.03 10.24
CA GLU A 69 -7.44 21.72 11.44
C GLU A 69 -8.34 21.51 12.67
N THR A 70 -9.67 21.55 12.50
CA THR A 70 -10.61 21.30 13.60
C THR A 70 -10.51 19.85 14.08
N VAL A 71 -10.46 18.88 13.16
CA VAL A 71 -10.25 17.46 13.47
C VAL A 71 -8.94 17.24 14.22
N GLU A 72 -7.85 17.88 13.79
CA GLU A 72 -6.56 17.78 14.48
C GLU A 72 -6.61 18.34 15.90
N LYS A 73 -7.24 19.51 16.09
CA LYS A 73 -7.42 20.12 17.41
C LYS A 73 -8.20 19.19 18.34
N GLU A 74 -9.25 18.55 17.87
CA GLU A 74 -10.02 17.57 18.63
C GLU A 74 -9.21 16.32 18.98
N ARG A 75 -8.47 15.77 18.01
CA ARG A 75 -7.56 14.64 18.25
C ARG A 75 -6.52 14.97 19.32
N ARG A 76 -5.93 16.17 19.28
CA ARG A 76 -4.97 16.65 20.29
C ARG A 76 -5.62 16.77 21.68
N LYS A 77 -6.85 17.32 21.78
CA LYS A 77 -7.61 17.38 23.04
C LYS A 77 -7.87 15.98 23.60
N ASN A 78 -8.28 15.04 22.76
CA ASN A 78 -8.58 13.67 23.17
C ASN A 78 -7.33 12.87 23.57
N ARG A 79 -6.15 13.15 22.98
CA ARG A 79 -4.88 12.53 23.40
C ARG A 79 -4.45 12.93 24.81
N LYS A 80 -4.77 14.15 25.27
CA LYS A 80 -4.45 14.62 26.63
C LYS A 80 -5.32 13.97 27.70
N ARG A 81 -6.46 13.38 27.33
CA ARG A 81 -7.35 12.69 28.28
C ARG A 81 -6.79 11.31 28.61
N ARG A 82 -6.68 11.01 29.91
CA ARG A 82 -6.23 9.70 30.37
C ARG A 82 -7.19 8.62 29.84
N PRO A 83 -6.69 7.53 29.23
CA PRO A 83 -7.54 6.43 28.80
C PRO A 83 -8.32 5.82 29.98
N GLY A 84 -9.53 5.34 29.69
CA GLY A 84 -10.38 4.70 30.68
C GLY A 84 -9.74 3.44 31.29
N LYS A 85 -10.20 3.06 32.50
CA LYS A 85 -9.62 1.95 33.30
C LYS A 85 -9.46 0.65 32.50
N LYS A 86 -10.49 0.24 31.76
CA LYS A 86 -10.48 -0.99 30.92
C LYS A 86 -9.40 -0.94 29.83
N LYS A 87 -9.26 0.19 29.12
CA LYS A 87 -8.23 0.36 28.08
C LYS A 87 -6.82 0.29 28.67
N ARG A 88 -6.61 0.92 29.83
CA ARG A 88 -5.30 0.87 30.52
C ARG A 88 -4.95 -0.55 30.97
N ALA A 89 -5.90 -1.27 31.57
CA ALA A 89 -5.70 -2.65 31.97
C ALA A 89 -5.35 -3.54 30.77
N ASN A 90 -6.04 -3.37 29.63
CA ASN A 90 -5.75 -4.14 28.42
C ASN A 90 -4.33 -3.85 27.86
N VAL A 91 -3.88 -2.59 27.88
CA VAL A 91 -2.51 -2.24 27.46
C VAL A 91 -1.45 -2.95 28.31
N ILE A 92 -1.67 -3.05 29.62
CA ILE A 92 -0.76 -3.76 30.54
C ILE A 92 -0.71 -5.25 30.19
N VAL A 93 -1.88 -5.90 30.06
CA VAL A 93 -1.97 -7.33 29.71
C VAL A 93 -1.32 -7.62 28.35
N CYS A 94 -1.55 -6.78 27.34
CA CYS A 94 -0.93 -6.94 26.03
C CYS A 94 0.60 -6.79 26.09
N LYS A 95 1.11 -5.87 26.91
CA LYS A 95 2.55 -5.70 27.13
C LYS A 95 3.16 -6.92 27.82
N GLU A 96 2.50 -7.45 28.85
CA GLU A 96 2.92 -8.67 29.54
C GLU A 96 2.96 -9.88 28.60
N LYS A 97 1.90 -10.08 27.80
CA LYS A 97 1.85 -11.16 26.79
C LYS A 97 2.96 -11.04 25.74
N ARG A 98 3.32 -9.81 25.35
CA ARG A 98 4.44 -9.58 24.41
C ARG A 98 5.78 -9.94 25.05
N LEU A 99 6.01 -9.53 26.29
CA LEU A 99 7.25 -9.84 27.03
C LEU A 99 7.39 -11.34 27.30
N LEU A 100 6.28 -12.05 27.55
CA LEU A 100 6.29 -13.50 27.71
C LEU A 100 6.71 -14.20 26.42
N ARG A 101 6.10 -13.82 25.27
CA ARG A 101 6.49 -14.35 23.94
C ARG A 101 7.96 -14.10 23.63
N GLU A 102 8.46 -12.90 23.89
CA GLU A 102 9.87 -12.56 23.67
C GLU A 102 10.83 -13.40 24.54
N LYS A 103 10.45 -13.67 25.80
CA LYS A 103 11.23 -14.56 26.68
C LYS A 103 11.24 -16.00 26.17
N GLU A 104 10.11 -16.50 25.69
CA GLU A 104 9.99 -17.85 25.12
C GLU A 104 10.82 -17.99 23.85
N GLU A 105 10.74 -17.03 22.93
CA GLU A 105 11.56 -16.99 21.72
C GLU A 105 13.06 -16.97 22.05
N LYS A 106 13.47 -16.14 23.01
CA LYS A 106 14.86 -16.06 23.45
C LYS A 106 15.34 -17.37 24.09
N LYS A 107 14.47 -18.07 24.84
CA LYS A 107 14.77 -19.38 25.42
C LYS A 107 14.92 -20.43 24.33
N LEU A 108 13.98 -20.49 23.39
CA LEU A 108 14.03 -21.42 22.25
C LEU A 108 15.31 -21.21 21.42
N ARG A 109 15.67 -19.95 21.13
CA ARG A 109 16.89 -19.62 20.41
C ARG A 109 18.14 -20.07 21.15
N ARG A 110 18.22 -19.85 22.48
CA ARG A 110 19.34 -20.31 23.31
C ARG A 110 19.46 -21.83 23.31
N GLU A 111 18.34 -22.56 23.38
CA GLU A 111 18.32 -24.01 23.33
C GLU A 111 18.77 -24.55 21.97
N GLN A 112 18.33 -23.93 20.87
CA GLN A 112 18.79 -24.24 19.52
C GLN A 112 20.28 -23.99 19.35
N GLU A 113 20.77 -22.80 19.74
CA GLU A 113 22.20 -22.46 19.69
C GLU A 113 23.05 -23.44 20.52
N ALA A 114 22.58 -23.82 21.73
CA ALA A 114 23.26 -24.81 22.56
C ALA A 114 23.29 -26.20 21.90
N ARG A 115 22.18 -26.63 21.28
CA ARG A 115 22.10 -27.89 20.53
C ARG A 115 23.05 -27.89 19.33
N GLU A 116 23.11 -26.80 18.59
CA GLU A 116 24.04 -26.65 17.46
C GLU A 116 25.50 -26.61 17.89
N LYS A 117 25.83 -25.88 18.98
CA LYS A 117 27.17 -25.90 19.56
C LYS A 117 27.58 -27.31 19.97
N ARG A 118 26.70 -28.04 20.67
CA ARG A 118 26.94 -29.46 21.02
C ARG A 118 27.18 -30.32 19.78
N LYS A 119 26.44 -30.12 18.69
CA LYS A 119 26.66 -30.83 17.41
C LYS A 119 28.01 -30.46 16.78
N ARG A 120 28.39 -29.17 16.77
CA ARG A 120 29.66 -28.66 16.22
C ARG A 120 30.87 -29.19 16.98
N PHE A 121 30.83 -29.16 18.32
CA PHE A 121 31.95 -29.60 19.18
C PHE A 121 32.00 -31.12 19.45
N LYS A 122 30.99 -31.89 19.02
CA LYS A 122 31.01 -33.36 19.13
C LYS A 122 32.06 -34.04 18.24
N LYS A 123 32.67 -33.31 17.30
CA LYS A 123 33.63 -33.86 16.32
C LYS A 123 35.10 -33.74 16.72
N TRP A 124 35.44 -33.11 17.86
CA TRP A 124 36.81 -33.19 18.38
C TRP A 124 36.96 -34.41 19.30
N THR A 125 37.11 -35.58 18.69
CA THR A 125 37.77 -36.74 19.32
C THR A 125 39.09 -36.96 18.59
N GLY A 126 39.94 -35.92 18.62
CA GLY A 126 41.27 -35.95 18.02
C GLY A 126 42.33 -35.84 19.12
N GLY A 127 43.02 -36.95 19.40
CA GLY A 127 44.35 -36.94 20.02
C GLY A 127 44.50 -37.66 21.37
N ALA A 128 44.78 -38.97 21.28
CA ALA A 128 45.43 -39.86 22.25
C ALA A 128 44.74 -40.18 23.60
N PRO A 129 44.64 -41.47 24.00
CA PRO A 129 44.43 -41.80 25.41
C PRO A 129 45.65 -41.30 26.18
N LYS A 130 45.48 -40.28 27.03
CA LYS A 130 46.47 -40.01 28.07
C LYS A 130 46.60 -41.30 28.88
N GLY A 131 47.74 -41.97 28.73
CA GLY A 131 48.11 -43.10 29.55
C GLY A 131 47.86 -42.74 31.01
N LYS A 132 47.33 -43.69 31.77
CA LYS A 132 47.14 -43.55 33.20
C LYS A 132 48.49 -43.21 33.83
N GLU A 133 48.76 -41.93 34.06
CA GLU A 133 49.84 -41.51 34.94
C GLU A 133 49.52 -42.10 36.31
N LYS A 134 50.29 -43.12 36.69
CA LYS A 134 50.24 -43.72 38.01
C LYS A 134 50.54 -42.61 39.00
N THR A 135 49.53 -42.18 39.75
CA THR A 135 49.73 -41.33 40.91
C THR A 135 50.70 -42.03 41.86
N PRO A 136 51.80 -41.37 42.31
CA PRO A 136 52.67 -41.99 43.30
C PRO A 136 51.87 -42.16 44.60
N GLN A 137 51.81 -43.40 45.09
CA GLN A 137 51.17 -43.71 46.37
C GLN A 137 51.92 -43.00 47.50
N LYS A 138 51.19 -42.25 48.33
CA LYS A 138 51.74 -41.61 49.54
C LYS A 138 52.23 -42.72 50.49
N PRO A 139 53.44 -42.61 51.06
CA PRO A 139 53.94 -43.60 52.01
C PRO A 139 53.05 -43.65 53.25
N LYS A 140 52.76 -44.86 53.69
CA LYS A 140 51.75 -45.18 54.69
C LYS A 140 52.41 -45.43 56.04
N TYR A 141 53.15 -44.48 56.58
CA TYR A 141 53.61 -44.59 57.97
C TYR A 141 53.54 -43.28 58.75
N ARG A 142 52.95 -43.47 59.93
CA ARG A 142 52.94 -42.60 61.10
C ARG A 142 54.19 -42.93 61.91
N THR A 143 54.92 -41.93 62.34
CA THR A 143 55.85 -42.06 63.47
C THR A 143 55.61 -40.88 64.40
N GLU A 144 55.15 -41.27 65.59
CA GLU A 144 55.06 -40.61 66.91
C GLU A 144 54.28 -39.29 67.03
#